data_AF-A0A7R7ZR82-F1
#
_entry.id   AF-A0A7R7ZR82-F1
#
_cell.length_a   1.000
_cell.length_b   1.000
_cell.length_c   1.000
_cell.angle_alpha   90.00
_cell.angle_beta   90.00
_cell.angle_gamma   90.00
#
_symmetry.space_group_name_H-M   'P 1'
#
loop_
_entity.id
_entity.type
_entity.pdbx_description
1 polymer ?
#
loop_
_entity_poly.entity_id
_entity_poly.type
_entity_poly.pdbx_seq_one_letter_code
_entity_poly.pdbx_strand_id
1 'polypeptide(L)'
;MENELFQKIPSLQVIICRQCKHGVRPAEVERHLKRKHQFKHQSAHQLAQAVQQWEDIEQDSAAIQIPPVVDNPLPILPCEPSGLLCQRHDPLCHYVASNMGTMRNHWRQVHQWSQQTRRGRVGQRECTQGAAELRRSFTTVAWQQIFPSGPGSHYIHIRFPEGHPPPPPPPPPADQAQRAVDAIITAWDQARTAQEQQAVIQADWITDANPWLRRTGWARYLEGVHPQDLLRLVEAPPEEPPDPIEQAIQAIWNAMGQLAWRSQQTVQRCGTGICMEAARTEAGQTPYRPLQAYMDETSVQKHVQAWQQVLGFIARTQATQAGQGMQEWCGPLPVYGMTARQQRKWQILWQLAMPTMARPQQAPHRARARAVHMFPGAGRILEQGGNPGSYRATEGRGVSPGDQPTAGHGVSPEHVEEAEETGNAGSTEPAWMMSPMERACLEFCIELLNQRHRAHEYESPLVCAMAVLGWGETGWRDPDSYPPPFYRG
;
A
#
# COMPACT_ATOMS: atom_id res chain seq x y z
N MET A 1 -63.33 -15.93 -48.20
CA MET A 1 -64.29 -15.72 -47.09
C MET A 1 -63.64 -15.80 -45.72
N GLU A 2 -63.13 -16.94 -45.24
CA GLU A 2 -62.62 -17.04 -43.86
C GLU A 2 -61.43 -16.11 -43.55
N ASN A 3 -60.39 -16.13 -44.41
CA ASN A 3 -59.21 -15.26 -44.29
C ASN A 3 -59.51 -13.74 -44.52
N GLU A 4 -60.71 -13.42 -45.01
CA GLU A 4 -61.21 -12.04 -45.21
C GLU A 4 -61.92 -11.50 -43.97
N LEU A 5 -62.32 -12.37 -43.04
CA LEU A 5 -62.95 -11.99 -41.77
C LEU A 5 -61.97 -12.10 -40.60
N PHE A 6 -61.12 -13.13 -40.60
CA PHE A 6 -60.13 -13.39 -39.56
C PHE A 6 -58.70 -13.30 -40.10
N GLN A 7 -57.81 -12.69 -39.30
CA GLN A 7 -56.37 -12.77 -39.47
C GLN A 7 -55.85 -13.84 -38.50
N LYS A 8 -55.15 -14.86 -39.02
CA LYS A 8 -54.40 -15.80 -38.19
C LYS A 8 -53.11 -15.14 -37.68
N ILE A 9 -52.70 -15.42 -36.45
CA ILE A 9 -51.34 -15.20 -35.94
C ILE A 9 -50.80 -16.58 -35.50
N PRO A 10 -50.13 -17.33 -36.41
CA PRO A 10 -49.64 -18.67 -36.11
C PRO A 10 -48.64 -18.72 -34.95
N SER A 11 -47.79 -17.70 -34.81
CA SER A 11 -46.79 -17.61 -33.73
C SER A 11 -47.38 -17.53 -32.32
N LEU A 12 -48.67 -17.20 -32.20
CA LEU A 12 -49.43 -17.17 -30.95
C LEU A 12 -50.64 -18.11 -30.99
N GLN A 13 -50.81 -18.87 -32.08
CA GLN A 13 -51.93 -19.79 -32.32
C GLN A 13 -53.34 -19.18 -32.11
N VAL A 14 -53.51 -17.88 -32.39
CA VAL A 14 -54.78 -17.14 -32.22
C VAL A 14 -55.32 -16.54 -33.52
N ILE A 15 -56.62 -16.25 -33.53
CA ILE A 15 -57.31 -15.55 -34.61
C ILE A 15 -57.84 -14.19 -34.14
N ILE A 16 -57.76 -13.19 -35.01
CA ILE A 16 -58.23 -11.81 -34.74
C ILE A 16 -59.28 -11.44 -35.76
N CYS A 17 -60.42 -10.91 -35.32
CA CYS A 17 -61.44 -10.38 -36.21
C CYS A 17 -60.94 -9.07 -36.86
N ARG A 18 -60.86 -9.02 -38.19
CA ARG A 18 -60.40 -7.84 -38.95
C ARG A 18 -61.25 -6.60 -38.71
N GLN A 19 -62.56 -6.77 -38.50
CA GLN A 19 -63.49 -5.68 -38.28
C GLN A 19 -63.50 -5.18 -36.83
N CYS A 20 -63.49 -6.09 -35.84
CA CYS A 20 -63.52 -5.71 -34.43
C CYS A 20 -62.14 -5.43 -33.82
N LYS A 21 -61.05 -5.74 -34.53
CA LYS A 21 -59.64 -5.56 -34.11
C LYS A 21 -59.32 -6.12 -32.72
N HIS A 22 -59.87 -7.29 -32.41
CA HIS A 22 -59.53 -8.07 -31.22
C HIS A 22 -59.57 -9.57 -31.51
N GLY A 23 -58.85 -10.34 -30.70
CA GLY A 23 -58.84 -11.79 -30.71
C GLY A 23 -60.22 -12.38 -30.42
N VAL A 24 -60.56 -13.46 -31.11
CA VAL A 24 -61.78 -14.25 -30.90
C VAL A 24 -61.36 -15.70 -30.68
N ARG A 25 -61.89 -16.37 -29.65
CA ARG A 25 -61.55 -17.77 -29.39
C ARG A 25 -62.32 -18.66 -30.37
N PRO A 26 -61.77 -19.79 -30.85
CA PRO A 26 -62.49 -20.70 -31.76
C PRO A 26 -63.88 -21.09 -31.26
N ALA A 27 -64.01 -21.46 -29.99
CA ALA A 27 -65.29 -21.78 -29.33
C ALA A 27 -66.29 -20.60 -29.28
N GLU A 28 -65.84 -19.36 -29.45
CA GLU A 28 -66.67 -18.15 -29.43
C GLU A 28 -67.01 -17.60 -30.82
N VAL A 29 -66.41 -18.12 -31.90
CA VAL A 29 -66.56 -17.59 -33.28
C VAL A 29 -68.01 -17.47 -33.70
N GLU A 30 -68.81 -18.54 -33.55
CA GLU A 30 -70.20 -18.55 -33.98
C GLU A 30 -71.03 -17.48 -33.23
N ARG A 31 -70.80 -17.35 -31.92
CA ARG A 31 -71.46 -16.37 -31.06
C ARG A 31 -71.01 -14.94 -31.37
N HIS A 32 -69.73 -14.74 -31.69
CA HIS A 32 -69.16 -13.45 -32.10
C HIS A 32 -69.77 -13.00 -33.43
N LEU A 33 -69.75 -13.84 -34.46
CA LEU A 33 -70.32 -13.55 -35.78
C LEU A 33 -71.81 -13.22 -35.71
N LYS A 34 -72.60 -13.99 -34.95
CA LYS A 34 -74.04 -13.71 -34.72
C LYS A 34 -74.28 -12.37 -34.01
N ARG A 35 -73.50 -12.02 -32.98
CA ARG A 35 -73.76 -10.84 -32.13
C ARG A 35 -73.11 -9.53 -32.60
N LYS A 36 -71.90 -9.59 -33.17
CA LYS A 36 -71.15 -8.39 -33.60
C LYS A 36 -71.32 -8.08 -35.08
N HIS A 37 -71.52 -9.10 -35.91
CA HIS A 37 -71.60 -8.98 -37.37
C HIS A 37 -72.97 -9.36 -37.95
N GLN A 38 -73.92 -9.76 -37.10
CA GLN A 38 -75.31 -10.12 -37.46
C GLN A 38 -75.41 -11.24 -38.53
N PHE A 39 -74.44 -12.17 -38.56
CA PHE A 39 -74.44 -13.28 -39.52
C PHE A 39 -75.61 -14.23 -39.30
N LYS A 40 -76.21 -14.71 -40.40
CA LYS A 40 -77.21 -15.80 -40.37
C LYS A 40 -76.61 -17.06 -39.74
N HIS A 41 -77.46 -17.82 -39.03
CA HIS A 41 -77.03 -18.99 -38.26
C HIS A 41 -76.19 -19.98 -39.07
N GLN A 42 -76.66 -20.36 -40.26
CA GLN A 42 -76.01 -21.36 -41.10
C GLN A 42 -74.59 -20.94 -41.50
N SER A 43 -74.41 -19.70 -41.96
CA SER A 43 -73.11 -19.16 -42.36
C SER A 43 -72.16 -18.98 -41.16
N ALA A 44 -72.67 -18.52 -40.01
CA ALA A 44 -71.87 -18.42 -38.79
C ALA A 44 -71.39 -19.80 -38.28
N HIS A 45 -72.23 -20.82 -38.40
CA HIS A 45 -71.90 -22.19 -37.99
C HIS A 45 -70.88 -22.84 -38.94
N GLN A 46 -71.05 -22.71 -40.26
CA GLN A 46 -70.09 -23.17 -41.26
C GLN A 46 -68.71 -22.55 -41.06
N LEU A 47 -68.64 -21.23 -40.82
CA LEU A 47 -67.36 -20.55 -40.53
C LEU A 47 -66.73 -21.01 -39.21
N ALA A 48 -67.53 -21.32 -38.18
CA ALA A 48 -67.01 -21.84 -36.92
C ALA A 48 -66.46 -23.28 -37.07
N GLN A 49 -67.14 -24.14 -37.84
CA GLN A 49 -66.66 -25.48 -38.18
C GLN A 49 -65.35 -25.44 -38.98
N ALA A 50 -65.20 -24.52 -39.93
CA ALA A 50 -63.96 -24.35 -40.68
C ALA A 50 -62.79 -23.92 -39.77
N VAL A 51 -63.02 -23.00 -38.81
CA VAL A 51 -62.00 -22.60 -37.82
C VAL A 51 -61.59 -23.75 -36.89
N GLN A 52 -62.51 -24.68 -36.59
CA GLN A 52 -62.18 -25.89 -35.82
C GLN A 52 -61.27 -26.88 -36.56
N GLN A 53 -61.16 -26.76 -37.89
CA GLN A 53 -60.25 -27.57 -38.72
C GLN A 53 -58.87 -26.92 -38.92
N TRP A 54 -58.58 -25.80 -38.26
CA TRP A 54 -57.30 -25.10 -38.41
C TRP A 54 -56.26 -25.64 -37.42
N GLU A 55 -55.27 -26.38 -37.95
CA GLU A 55 -54.18 -26.98 -37.17
C GLU A 55 -53.21 -25.94 -36.57
N ASP A 56 -53.03 -24.78 -37.20
CA ASP A 56 -52.15 -23.69 -36.73
C ASP A 56 -52.72 -22.89 -35.54
N ILE A 57 -53.92 -23.23 -35.03
CA ILE A 57 -54.69 -22.42 -34.08
C ILE A 57 -55.14 -23.28 -32.90
N GLU A 58 -54.87 -22.80 -31.69
CA GLU A 58 -55.23 -23.49 -30.46
C GLU A 58 -56.74 -23.37 -30.22
N GLN A 59 -57.38 -24.53 -30.08
CA GLN A 59 -58.82 -24.69 -29.97
C GLN A 59 -59.27 -24.62 -28.51
N ASP A 60 -58.44 -25.09 -27.56
CA ASP A 60 -58.71 -24.92 -26.13
C ASP A 60 -58.39 -23.50 -25.67
N SER A 61 -59.45 -22.82 -25.21
CA SER A 61 -59.39 -21.46 -24.69
C SER A 61 -58.52 -21.30 -23.44
N ALA A 62 -58.25 -22.38 -22.69
CA ALA A 62 -57.37 -22.39 -21.53
C ALA A 62 -55.90 -22.67 -21.88
N ALA A 63 -55.63 -23.39 -22.98
CA ALA A 63 -54.28 -23.71 -23.44
C ALA A 63 -53.54 -22.50 -24.05
N ILE A 64 -54.26 -21.55 -24.66
CA ILE A 64 -53.69 -20.35 -25.32
C ILE A 64 -52.76 -19.55 -24.37
N GLN A 65 -51.45 -19.67 -24.60
CA GLN A 65 -50.43 -18.89 -23.90
C GLN A 65 -50.07 -17.63 -24.70
N ILE A 66 -50.36 -16.46 -24.14
CA ILE A 66 -49.95 -15.17 -24.68
C ILE A 66 -48.70 -14.70 -23.89
N PRO A 67 -47.59 -14.34 -24.56
CA PRO A 67 -46.42 -13.80 -23.88
C PRO A 67 -46.69 -12.35 -23.43
N PRO A 68 -46.19 -11.93 -22.25
CA PRO A 68 -46.39 -10.57 -21.74
C PRO A 68 -45.57 -9.50 -22.48
N VAL A 69 -44.60 -9.91 -23.30
CA VAL A 69 -43.73 -9.03 -24.09
C VAL A 69 -43.56 -9.61 -25.49
N VAL A 70 -43.70 -8.78 -26.51
CA VAL A 70 -43.45 -9.10 -27.92
C VAL A 70 -42.57 -8.01 -28.53
N ASP A 71 -41.70 -8.36 -29.46
CA ASP A 71 -40.77 -7.39 -30.07
C ASP A 71 -41.49 -6.41 -31.00
N ASN A 72 -42.27 -6.92 -31.96
CA ASN A 72 -42.95 -6.12 -32.99
C ASN A 72 -44.47 -6.10 -32.79
N PRO A 73 -45.20 -5.09 -33.32
CA PRO A 73 -46.64 -5.04 -33.23
C PRO A 73 -47.29 -6.24 -33.90
N LEU A 74 -48.23 -6.87 -33.22
CA LEU A 74 -49.12 -7.88 -33.79
C LEU A 74 -50.00 -7.22 -34.87
N PRO A 75 -50.15 -7.84 -36.06
CA PRO A 75 -50.94 -7.29 -37.15
C PRO A 75 -52.37 -6.94 -36.73
N ILE A 76 -52.92 -5.90 -37.35
CA ILE A 76 -54.32 -5.41 -37.26
C ILE A 76 -54.87 -5.00 -35.86
N LEU A 77 -54.15 -5.26 -34.77
CA LEU A 77 -54.51 -4.78 -33.42
C LEU A 77 -54.09 -3.31 -33.21
N PRO A 78 -54.87 -2.49 -32.49
CA PRO A 78 -54.45 -1.15 -32.10
C PRO A 78 -53.24 -1.24 -31.16
N CYS A 79 -52.21 -0.43 -31.42
CA CYS A 79 -51.03 -0.30 -30.57
C CYS A 79 -51.07 1.07 -29.88
N GLU A 80 -51.18 1.06 -28.55
CA GLU A 80 -51.37 2.27 -27.74
C GLU A 80 -50.05 2.65 -27.04
N PRO A 81 -49.53 3.89 -27.20
CA PRO A 81 -48.22 4.28 -26.69
C PRO A 81 -48.18 4.63 -25.20
N SER A 82 -49.33 4.63 -24.51
CA SER A 82 -49.52 5.21 -23.17
C SER A 82 -49.64 4.18 -22.04
N GLY A 83 -49.17 2.95 -22.25
CA GLY A 83 -49.16 1.90 -21.23
C GLY A 83 -48.15 2.17 -20.13
N LEU A 84 -48.41 1.66 -18.93
CA LEU A 84 -47.52 1.79 -17.78
C LEU A 84 -46.96 0.41 -17.46
N LEU A 85 -45.67 0.18 -17.70
CA LEU A 85 -44.96 -1.06 -17.34
C LEU A 85 -44.40 -0.94 -15.92
N CYS A 86 -44.64 -1.94 -15.07
CA CYS A 86 -44.06 -2.01 -13.73
C CYS A 86 -42.52 -2.13 -13.80
N GLN A 87 -41.80 -1.42 -12.92
CA GLN A 87 -40.32 -1.45 -12.83
C GLN A 87 -39.83 -2.00 -11.47
N ARG A 88 -40.63 -2.88 -10.84
CA ARG A 88 -40.23 -3.57 -9.59
C ARG A 88 -39.68 -4.95 -9.93
N HIS A 89 -38.56 -5.29 -9.29
CA HIS A 89 -37.62 -6.30 -9.79
C HIS A 89 -37.59 -7.62 -9.02
N ASP A 90 -38.44 -7.81 -8.00
CA ASP A 90 -38.52 -9.06 -7.24
C ASP A 90 -39.95 -9.62 -7.21
N PRO A 91 -40.26 -10.63 -8.05
CA PRO A 91 -39.54 -10.98 -9.29
C PRO A 91 -39.72 -9.90 -10.39
N LEU A 92 -38.99 -10.04 -11.50
CA LEU A 92 -39.11 -9.19 -12.70
C LEU A 92 -40.57 -9.05 -13.16
N CYS A 93 -41.17 -7.89 -12.90
CA CYS A 93 -42.60 -7.69 -13.13
C CYS A 93 -42.91 -7.21 -14.55
N HIS A 94 -43.43 -8.10 -15.40
CA HIS A 94 -43.88 -7.75 -16.75
C HIS A 94 -45.33 -7.21 -16.81
N TYR A 95 -45.89 -6.76 -15.68
CA TYR A 95 -47.25 -6.24 -15.65
C TYR A 95 -47.34 -4.84 -16.30
N VAL A 96 -48.14 -4.76 -17.36
CA VAL A 96 -48.55 -3.49 -17.98
C VAL A 96 -49.94 -3.11 -17.49
N ALA A 97 -50.16 -1.81 -17.25
CA ALA A 97 -51.44 -1.23 -16.87
C ALA A 97 -51.85 -0.12 -17.85
N SER A 98 -53.15 -0.03 -18.15
CA SER A 98 -53.71 1.04 -18.99
C SER A 98 -53.88 2.38 -18.27
N ASN A 99 -53.76 2.44 -16.93
CA ASN A 99 -53.84 3.69 -16.17
C ASN A 99 -53.20 3.59 -14.76
N MET A 100 -52.95 4.74 -14.13
CA MET A 100 -52.35 4.82 -12.79
C MET A 100 -53.20 4.20 -11.67
N GLY A 101 -54.51 4.08 -11.85
CA GLY A 101 -55.41 3.47 -10.87
C GLY A 101 -55.19 1.97 -10.76
N THR A 102 -55.17 1.28 -11.90
CA THR A 102 -54.87 -0.16 -11.99
C THR A 102 -53.43 -0.47 -11.59
N MET A 103 -52.45 0.34 -12.01
CA MET A 103 -51.05 0.18 -11.58
C MET A 103 -50.88 0.31 -10.06
N ARG A 104 -51.53 1.29 -9.42
CA ARG A 104 -51.50 1.42 -7.94
C ARG A 104 -52.16 0.26 -7.22
N ASN A 105 -53.16 -0.40 -7.81
CA ASN A 105 -53.75 -1.60 -7.21
C ASN A 105 -52.79 -2.79 -7.33
N HIS A 106 -52.22 -3.00 -8.52
CA HIS A 106 -51.20 -4.01 -8.77
C HIS A 106 -50.01 -3.90 -7.80
N TRP A 107 -49.44 -2.70 -7.60
CA TRP A 107 -48.34 -2.51 -6.65
C TRP A 107 -48.68 -2.94 -5.21
N ARG A 108 -49.91 -2.71 -4.74
CA ARG A 108 -50.35 -3.14 -3.40
C ARG A 108 -50.57 -4.65 -3.31
N GLN A 109 -51.14 -5.25 -4.35
CA GLN A 109 -51.49 -6.67 -4.35
C GLN A 109 -50.29 -7.58 -4.59
N VAL A 110 -49.39 -7.20 -5.50
CA VAL A 110 -48.25 -8.04 -5.92
C VAL A 110 -46.96 -7.67 -5.20
N HIS A 111 -46.68 -6.37 -5.04
CA HIS A 111 -45.41 -5.89 -4.46
C HIS A 111 -45.56 -5.28 -3.06
N GLN A 112 -46.76 -5.37 -2.46
CA GLN A 112 -47.10 -4.78 -1.15
C GLN A 112 -46.75 -3.28 -1.00
N TRP A 113 -46.59 -2.58 -2.12
CA TRP A 113 -46.09 -1.20 -2.15
C TRP A 113 -47.19 -0.17 -2.35
N SER A 114 -46.98 1.01 -1.78
CA SER A 114 -47.80 2.18 -2.05
C SER A 114 -46.99 3.47 -1.93
N GLN A 115 -47.37 4.47 -2.74
CA GLN A 115 -46.74 5.80 -2.77
C GLN A 115 -46.75 6.56 -1.43
N GLN A 116 -47.63 6.17 -0.49
CA GLN A 116 -47.77 6.78 0.83
C GLN A 116 -47.99 5.68 1.88
N THR A 117 -47.01 5.50 2.76
CA THR A 117 -47.04 4.47 3.83
C THR A 117 -47.97 4.81 4.99
N ARG A 118 -48.42 6.07 5.11
CA ARG A 118 -49.33 6.55 6.15
C ARG A 118 -50.47 7.38 5.55
N ARG A 119 -51.67 7.27 6.14
CA ARG A 119 -52.79 8.18 5.85
C ARG A 119 -52.61 9.46 6.66
N GLY A 120 -52.64 10.63 6.01
CA GLY A 120 -52.56 11.94 6.67
C GLY A 120 -51.70 12.94 5.92
N ARG A 121 -51.43 14.09 6.55
CA ARG A 121 -50.54 15.13 6.01
C ARG A 121 -49.08 14.72 6.23
N VAL A 122 -48.44 14.19 5.18
CA VAL A 122 -47.00 13.83 5.18
C VAL A 122 -46.10 15.06 5.16
N GLY A 123 -44.87 14.91 5.64
CA GLY A 123 -43.86 15.98 5.59
C GLY A 123 -43.41 16.28 4.16
N GLN A 124 -42.95 17.51 3.89
CA GLN A 124 -42.53 17.92 2.55
C GLN A 124 -41.39 17.03 1.99
N ARG A 125 -40.45 16.60 2.85
CA ARG A 125 -39.36 15.67 2.47
C ARG A 125 -39.89 14.30 2.03
N GLU A 126 -40.82 13.72 2.79
CA GLU A 126 -41.47 12.44 2.46
C GLU A 126 -42.28 12.54 1.16
N CYS A 127 -42.96 13.66 0.94
CA CYS A 127 -43.69 13.92 -0.30
C CYS A 127 -42.75 13.96 -1.52
N THR A 128 -41.59 14.61 -1.42
CA THR A 128 -40.57 14.64 -2.48
C THR A 128 -39.98 13.24 -2.74
N GLN A 129 -39.68 12.49 -1.68
CA GLN A 129 -39.15 11.13 -1.78
C GLN A 129 -40.16 10.17 -2.45
N GLY A 130 -41.43 10.18 -2.01
CA GLY A 130 -42.49 9.38 -2.61
C GLY A 130 -42.80 9.76 -4.08
N ALA A 131 -42.64 11.04 -4.45
CA ALA A 131 -42.73 11.47 -5.85
C ALA A 131 -41.54 10.98 -6.70
N ALA A 132 -40.32 10.97 -6.14
CA ALA A 132 -39.14 10.44 -6.81
C ALA A 132 -39.20 8.91 -6.98
N GLU A 133 -39.67 8.17 -5.96
CA GLU A 133 -39.86 6.72 -6.04
C GLU A 133 -40.99 6.34 -7.01
N LEU A 134 -42.08 7.11 -7.05
CA LEU A 134 -43.15 6.91 -8.03
C LEU A 134 -42.63 6.97 -9.48
N ARG A 135 -41.78 7.97 -9.79
CA ARG A 135 -41.14 8.14 -11.12
C ARG A 135 -40.22 6.98 -11.50
N ARG A 136 -39.71 6.22 -10.54
CA ARG A 136 -38.87 5.03 -10.76
C ARG A 136 -39.68 3.72 -10.77
N SER A 137 -40.96 3.75 -10.37
CA SER A 137 -41.77 2.54 -10.20
C SER A 137 -42.49 2.07 -11.47
N PHE A 138 -42.50 2.88 -12.53
CA PHE A 138 -43.03 2.50 -13.85
C PHE A 138 -42.28 3.21 -15.00
N THR A 139 -42.41 2.65 -16.20
CA THR A 139 -41.98 3.27 -17.47
C THR A 139 -43.17 3.31 -18.42
N THR A 140 -43.30 4.37 -19.23
CA THR A 140 -44.32 4.44 -20.28
C THR A 140 -43.90 3.57 -21.47
N VAL A 141 -44.78 2.70 -21.95
CA VAL A 141 -44.50 1.75 -23.04
C VAL A 141 -45.67 1.62 -24.02
N ALA A 142 -45.35 1.22 -25.26
CA ALA A 142 -46.34 0.78 -26.22
C ALA A 142 -46.92 -0.59 -25.84
N TRP A 143 -48.23 -0.78 -26.01
CA TRP A 143 -48.90 -2.04 -25.69
C TRP A 143 -50.02 -2.40 -26.66
N GLN A 144 -50.33 -3.69 -26.69
CA GLN A 144 -51.48 -4.27 -27.41
C GLN A 144 -52.25 -5.24 -26.50
N GLN A 145 -53.50 -5.53 -26.86
CA GLN A 145 -54.32 -6.54 -26.18
C GLN A 145 -54.98 -7.44 -27.23
N ILE A 146 -54.82 -8.75 -27.09
CA ILE A 146 -55.46 -9.73 -27.99
C ILE A 146 -56.92 -9.92 -27.56
N PHE A 147 -57.17 -10.47 -26.38
CA PHE A 147 -58.53 -10.71 -25.89
C PHE A 147 -59.00 -9.60 -24.94
N PRO A 148 -60.21 -9.03 -25.11
CA PRO A 148 -60.73 -8.01 -24.20
C PRO A 148 -61.14 -8.57 -22.82
N SER A 149 -61.34 -9.89 -22.71
CA SER A 149 -61.77 -10.57 -21.48
C SER A 149 -61.40 -12.06 -21.46
N GLY A 150 -61.28 -12.64 -20.26
CA GLY A 150 -61.00 -14.06 -20.05
C GLY A 150 -59.50 -14.40 -20.02
N PRO A 151 -59.13 -15.70 -20.10
CA PRO A 151 -57.73 -16.14 -20.02
C PRO A 151 -56.84 -15.46 -21.07
N GLY A 152 -55.69 -14.92 -20.67
CA GLY A 152 -54.80 -14.21 -21.60
C GLY A 152 -55.30 -12.83 -22.06
N SER A 153 -56.28 -12.21 -21.37
CA SER A 153 -56.70 -10.83 -21.65
C SER A 153 -55.77 -9.74 -21.08
N HIS A 154 -54.50 -10.06 -20.83
CA HIS A 154 -53.53 -9.11 -20.30
C HIS A 154 -52.99 -8.17 -21.39
N TYR A 155 -52.37 -7.08 -20.96
CA TYR A 155 -51.71 -6.13 -21.85
C TYR A 155 -50.29 -6.60 -22.17
N ILE A 156 -49.95 -6.65 -23.45
CA ILE A 156 -48.66 -7.11 -24.00
C ILE A 156 -47.79 -5.87 -24.24
N HIS A 157 -46.59 -5.84 -23.69
CA HIS A 157 -45.59 -4.80 -23.99
C HIS A 157 -44.99 -5.03 -25.39
N ILE A 158 -45.02 -4.01 -26.25
CA ILE A 158 -44.37 -4.02 -27.58
C ILE A 158 -43.05 -3.26 -27.51
N ARG A 159 -41.91 -3.94 -27.73
CA ARG A 159 -40.57 -3.32 -27.60
C ARG A 159 -40.26 -2.32 -28.72
N PHE A 160 -40.69 -2.63 -29.95
CA PHE A 160 -40.36 -1.88 -31.17
C PHE A 160 -41.65 -1.50 -31.92
N PRO A 161 -42.41 -0.49 -31.45
CA PRO A 161 -43.70 -0.13 -32.06
C PRO A 161 -43.59 0.26 -33.54
N GLU A 162 -42.44 0.78 -33.98
CA GLU A 162 -42.14 1.13 -35.38
C GLU A 162 -41.54 -0.04 -36.20
N GLY A 163 -41.60 -1.27 -35.68
CA GLY A 163 -41.19 -2.50 -36.37
C GLY A 163 -39.68 -2.69 -36.58
N HIS A 164 -38.85 -1.78 -36.05
CA HIS A 164 -37.40 -1.83 -36.15
C HIS A 164 -36.78 -1.61 -34.75
N PRO A 165 -35.81 -2.43 -34.33
CA PRO A 165 -35.00 -2.06 -33.18
C PRO A 165 -34.26 -0.75 -33.50
N PRO A 166 -34.11 0.19 -32.54
CA PRO A 166 -33.22 1.31 -32.74
C PRO A 166 -31.84 0.76 -33.08
N PRO A 167 -31.13 1.32 -34.09
CA PRO A 167 -29.80 0.85 -34.42
C PRO A 167 -28.96 0.91 -33.15
N PRO A 168 -28.17 -0.14 -32.83
CA PRO A 168 -27.29 -0.07 -31.68
C PRO A 168 -26.42 1.18 -31.83
N PRO A 169 -26.23 1.98 -30.76
CA PRO A 169 -25.33 3.11 -30.84
C PRO A 169 -23.99 2.57 -31.36
N PRO A 170 -23.35 3.25 -32.34
CA PRO A 170 -22.10 2.76 -32.90
C PRO A 170 -21.16 2.52 -31.73
N PRO A 171 -20.56 1.30 -31.62
CA PRO A 171 -19.65 1.02 -30.52
C PRO A 171 -18.58 2.12 -30.53
N PRO A 172 -18.27 2.75 -29.39
CA PRO A 172 -17.13 3.66 -29.34
C PRO A 172 -15.93 2.92 -29.93
N PRO A 173 -15.11 3.55 -30.80
CA PRO A 173 -13.94 2.90 -31.38
C PRO A 173 -13.17 2.18 -30.28
N ALA A 174 -12.69 0.96 -30.52
CA ALA A 174 -12.11 0.12 -29.47
C ALA A 174 -11.04 0.89 -28.67
N ASP A 175 -10.22 1.68 -29.37
CA ASP A 175 -9.22 2.58 -28.81
C ASP A 175 -9.78 3.63 -27.84
N GLN A 176 -11.00 4.13 -28.04
CA GLN A 176 -11.64 5.12 -27.16
C GLN A 176 -12.23 4.47 -25.92
N ALA A 177 -12.83 3.27 -26.05
CA ALA A 177 -13.26 2.49 -24.90
C ALA A 177 -12.06 2.04 -24.04
N GLN A 178 -11.01 1.54 -24.68
CA GLN A 178 -9.77 1.15 -24.01
C GLN A 178 -9.10 2.36 -23.35
N ARG A 179 -8.90 3.48 -24.05
CA ARG A 179 -8.37 4.71 -23.43
C ARG A 179 -9.20 5.23 -22.26
N ALA A 180 -10.52 5.05 -22.28
CA ALA A 180 -11.36 5.43 -21.13
C ALA A 180 -11.14 4.49 -19.93
N VAL A 181 -11.00 3.18 -20.15
CA VAL A 181 -10.66 2.20 -19.11
C VAL A 181 -9.24 2.45 -18.58
N ASP A 182 -8.25 2.60 -19.45
CA ASP A 182 -6.85 2.87 -19.09
C ASP A 182 -6.73 4.20 -18.32
N ALA A 183 -7.49 5.23 -18.70
CA ALA A 183 -7.52 6.50 -17.98
C ALA A 183 -8.18 6.38 -16.60
N ILE A 184 -9.21 5.53 -16.43
CA ILE A 184 -9.83 5.26 -15.13
C ILE A 184 -8.86 4.49 -14.22
N ILE A 185 -8.20 3.44 -14.75
CA ILE A 185 -7.17 2.68 -14.02
C ILE A 185 -6.03 3.60 -13.62
N THR A 186 -5.47 4.35 -14.58
CA THR A 186 -4.39 5.32 -14.35
C THR A 186 -4.78 6.38 -13.33
N ALA A 187 -5.99 6.93 -13.39
CA ALA A 187 -6.46 7.92 -12.43
C ALA A 187 -6.69 7.32 -11.04
N TRP A 188 -7.11 6.05 -10.95
CA TRP A 188 -7.29 5.35 -9.68
C TRP A 188 -5.94 5.01 -9.04
N ASP A 189 -4.98 4.50 -9.81
CA ASP A 189 -3.61 4.26 -9.36
C ASP A 189 -2.93 5.58 -8.96
N GLN A 190 -3.06 6.65 -9.76
CA GLN A 190 -2.56 7.98 -9.38
C GLN A 190 -3.21 8.52 -8.10
N ALA A 191 -4.52 8.34 -7.92
CA ALA A 191 -5.19 8.73 -6.69
C ALA A 191 -4.73 7.89 -5.48
N ARG A 192 -4.51 6.59 -5.68
CA ARG A 192 -4.01 5.68 -4.65
C ARG A 192 -2.58 6.01 -4.26
N THR A 193 -1.69 6.20 -5.24
CA THR A 193 -0.30 6.64 -5.02
C THR A 193 -0.23 8.04 -4.42
N ALA A 194 -1.09 8.98 -4.82
CA ALA A 194 -1.16 10.30 -4.17
C ALA A 194 -1.67 10.21 -2.73
N GLN A 195 -2.59 9.30 -2.44
CA GLN A 195 -3.05 9.01 -1.08
C GLN A 195 -1.97 8.34 -0.23
N GLU A 196 -1.23 7.37 -0.80
CA GLU A 196 -0.05 6.72 -0.18
C GLU A 196 1.06 7.73 0.11
N GLN A 197 1.37 8.63 -0.84
CA GLN A 197 2.33 9.75 -0.70
C GLN A 197 1.90 10.85 0.27
N GLN A 198 0.67 10.81 0.78
CA GLN A 198 0.14 11.75 1.78
C GLN A 198 -0.23 11.04 3.08
N ALA A 199 -0.07 9.71 3.16
CA ALA A 199 -0.42 8.90 4.31
C ALA A 199 0.69 8.98 5.37
N VAL A 200 0.54 9.92 6.31
CA VAL A 200 1.39 9.99 7.51
C VAL A 200 1.02 8.87 8.49
N ILE A 201 2.01 8.34 9.20
CA ILE A 201 1.84 7.26 10.18
C ILE A 201 0.80 7.65 11.22
N GLN A 202 -0.16 6.78 11.48
CA GLN A 202 -1.15 6.94 12.55
C GLN A 202 -0.86 5.96 13.69
N ALA A 203 -1.20 6.34 14.93
CA ALA A 203 -1.04 5.45 16.08
C ALA A 203 -1.94 4.20 16.05
N ASP A 204 -3.03 4.23 15.27
CA ASP A 204 -3.99 3.13 15.12
C ASP A 204 -3.63 2.12 14.01
N TRP A 205 -2.58 2.38 13.22
CA TRP A 205 -2.03 1.43 12.22
C TRP A 205 -1.38 0.19 12.83
N ILE A 206 -1.39 0.06 14.17
CA ILE A 206 -1.11 -1.22 14.85
C ILE A 206 -2.30 -2.15 14.60
N THR A 207 -2.31 -2.82 13.45
CA THR A 207 -3.00 -4.11 13.34
C THR A 207 -2.42 -5.04 14.40
N ASP A 208 -3.25 -5.95 14.93
CA ASP A 208 -2.93 -6.70 16.15
C ASP A 208 -1.70 -7.64 16.05
N ALA A 209 -1.07 -7.74 14.87
CA ALA A 209 -0.10 -8.75 14.46
C ALA A 209 1.34 -8.60 15.00
N ASN A 210 1.81 -7.41 15.39
CA ASN A 210 3.21 -7.22 15.81
C ASN A 210 3.35 -6.84 17.31
N PRO A 211 3.61 -7.81 18.22
CA PRO A 211 3.86 -7.56 19.64
C PRO A 211 5.08 -6.68 19.94
N TRP A 212 6.06 -6.63 19.03
CA TRP A 212 7.23 -5.76 19.19
C TRP A 212 6.82 -4.30 19.06
N LEU A 213 6.05 -3.91 18.03
CA LEU A 213 5.54 -2.54 17.86
C LEU A 213 4.69 -2.07 19.05
N ARG A 214 3.89 -2.96 19.63
CA ARG A 214 3.11 -2.66 20.84
C ARG A 214 4.00 -2.43 22.06
N ARG A 215 4.99 -3.29 22.26
CA ARG A 215 5.98 -3.14 23.34
C ARG A 215 6.69 -1.80 23.19
N THR A 216 7.16 -1.50 21.98
CA THR A 216 8.01 -0.35 21.69
C THR A 216 7.28 0.98 21.54
N GLY A 217 5.97 0.96 21.30
CA GLY A 217 5.16 2.18 21.18
C GLY A 217 5.47 3.03 19.94
N TRP A 218 6.25 2.51 18.98
CA TRP A 218 6.78 3.28 17.84
C TRP A 218 5.70 4.00 17.03
N ALA A 219 4.53 3.41 16.80
CA ALA A 219 3.44 4.04 16.05
C ALA A 219 2.87 5.30 16.72
N ARG A 220 2.91 5.41 18.06
CA ARG A 220 2.50 6.62 18.80
C ARG A 220 3.55 7.72 18.81
N TYR A 221 4.81 7.33 18.60
CA TYR A 221 5.96 8.23 18.64
C TYR A 221 6.29 8.80 17.26
N LEU A 222 6.01 8.05 16.20
CA LEU A 222 6.13 8.46 14.80
C LEU A 222 4.81 8.98 14.21
N GLU A 223 3.79 9.17 15.05
CA GLU A 223 2.46 9.66 14.63
C GLU A 223 2.59 11.04 13.95
N GLY A 224 2.00 11.17 12.76
CA GLY A 224 2.10 12.37 11.93
C GLY A 224 3.38 12.50 11.10
N VAL A 225 4.35 11.57 11.21
CA VAL A 225 5.53 11.55 10.33
C VAL A 225 5.19 10.81 9.02
N HIS A 226 5.64 11.34 7.88
CA HIS A 226 5.49 10.67 6.60
C HIS A 226 6.52 9.53 6.44
N PRO A 227 6.12 8.31 6.02
CA PRO A 227 7.03 7.16 5.94
C PRO A 227 8.30 7.39 5.12
N GLN A 228 8.21 8.09 3.98
CA GLN A 228 9.38 8.38 3.14
C GLN A 228 10.42 9.25 3.87
N ASP A 229 10.00 10.11 4.79
CA ASP A 229 10.90 10.99 5.54
C ASP A 229 11.74 10.20 6.54
N LEU A 230 11.17 9.12 7.10
CA LEU A 230 11.90 8.16 7.92
C LEU A 230 12.86 7.33 7.06
N LEU A 231 12.44 6.84 5.89
CA LEU A 231 13.32 6.08 5.00
C LEU A 231 14.53 6.93 4.55
N ARG A 232 14.34 8.22 4.28
CA ARG A 232 15.45 9.17 3.98
C ARG A 232 16.49 9.29 5.12
N LEU A 233 16.14 9.01 6.38
CA LEU A 233 17.14 8.97 7.47
C LEU A 233 18.08 7.76 7.37
N VAL A 234 17.56 6.60 6.96
CA VAL A 234 18.30 5.32 6.90
C VAL A 234 18.84 5.00 5.50
N GLU A 235 18.59 5.86 4.51
CA GLU A 235 19.03 5.66 3.13
C GLU A 235 20.57 5.68 3.01
N ALA A 236 21.11 4.96 2.03
CA ALA A 236 22.54 5.05 1.75
C ALA A 236 22.88 6.48 1.29
N PRO A 237 23.99 7.07 1.75
CA PRO A 237 24.47 8.33 1.20
C PRO A 237 24.71 8.20 -0.33
N PRO A 238 24.41 9.23 -1.11
CA PRO A 238 24.60 9.20 -2.56
C PRO A 238 26.10 9.22 -2.92
N GLU A 239 26.46 8.61 -4.06
CA GLU A 239 27.85 8.50 -4.53
C GLU A 239 28.56 9.86 -4.62
N GLU A 240 27.82 10.91 -5.00
CA GLU A 240 28.25 12.31 -4.97
C GLU A 240 27.48 13.07 -3.86
N PRO A 241 28.00 13.12 -2.62
CA PRO A 241 27.31 13.77 -1.50
C PRO A 241 27.25 15.31 -1.67
N PRO A 242 26.03 15.90 -1.66
CA PRO A 242 25.81 17.29 -2.09
C PRO A 242 26.34 18.34 -1.10
N ASP A 243 26.55 17.96 0.16
CA ASP A 243 26.92 18.86 1.25
C ASP A 243 27.93 18.22 2.23
N PRO A 244 28.55 19.00 3.14
CA PRO A 244 29.52 18.50 4.11
C PRO A 244 28.98 17.45 5.12
N ILE A 245 27.66 17.39 5.33
CA ILE A 245 27.01 16.50 6.28
C ILE A 245 26.81 15.12 5.63
N GLU A 246 26.31 15.06 4.39
CA GLU A 246 26.28 13.81 3.61
C GLU A 246 27.70 13.31 3.30
N GLN A 247 28.69 14.19 3.12
CA GLN A 247 30.10 13.79 3.05
C GLN A 247 30.58 13.09 4.34
N ALA A 248 30.22 13.63 5.51
CA ALA A 248 30.52 13.01 6.80
C ALA A 248 29.78 11.67 6.98
N ILE A 249 28.52 11.59 6.54
CA ILE A 249 27.72 10.36 6.56
C ILE A 249 28.37 9.28 5.68
N GLN A 250 28.77 9.62 4.45
CA GLN A 250 29.50 8.72 3.55
C GLN A 250 30.80 8.22 4.18
N ALA A 251 31.55 9.08 4.87
CA ALA A 251 32.78 8.70 5.55
C ALA A 251 32.54 7.68 6.69
N ILE A 252 31.47 7.87 7.49
CA ILE A 252 31.05 6.94 8.55
C ILE A 252 30.54 5.62 7.94
N TRP A 253 29.73 5.70 6.88
CA TRP A 253 29.19 4.54 6.15
C TRP A 253 30.30 3.63 5.60
N ASN A 254 31.30 4.24 4.98
CA ASN A 254 32.48 3.54 4.44
C ASN A 254 33.38 2.97 5.54
N ALA A 255 33.51 3.67 6.67
CA ALA A 255 34.25 3.16 7.82
C ALA A 255 33.56 1.94 8.46
N MET A 256 32.24 1.94 8.56
CA MET A 256 31.48 0.79 9.06
C MET A 256 31.59 -0.42 8.13
N GLY A 257 31.59 -0.21 6.80
CA GLY A 257 31.86 -1.26 5.81
C GLY A 257 33.25 -1.88 5.97
N GLN A 258 34.29 -1.04 6.07
CA GLN A 258 35.67 -1.50 6.32
C GLN A 258 35.82 -2.23 7.66
N LEU A 259 35.14 -1.77 8.71
CA LEU A 259 35.08 -2.47 10.01
C LEU A 259 34.51 -3.87 9.89
N ALA A 260 33.41 -4.04 9.15
CA ALA A 260 32.79 -5.36 8.96
C ALA A 260 33.70 -6.30 8.18
N TRP A 261 34.35 -5.81 7.12
CA TRP A 261 35.31 -6.60 6.35
C TRP A 261 36.54 -7.00 7.18
N ARG A 262 37.13 -6.05 7.93
CA ARG A 262 38.23 -6.34 8.86
C ARG A 262 37.84 -7.35 9.94
N SER A 263 36.62 -7.27 10.49
CA SER A 263 36.18 -8.22 11.52
C SER A 263 36.04 -9.63 10.96
N GLN A 264 35.63 -9.81 9.69
CA GLN A 264 35.67 -11.12 9.04
C GLN A 264 37.09 -11.66 8.90
N GLN A 265 38.04 -10.83 8.46
CA GLN A 265 39.44 -11.23 8.41
C GLN A 265 40.01 -11.61 9.78
N THR A 266 39.62 -10.89 10.84
CA THR A 266 39.98 -11.25 12.22
C THR A 266 39.42 -12.64 12.57
N VAL A 267 38.13 -12.90 12.32
CA VAL A 267 37.52 -14.22 12.60
C VAL A 267 38.18 -15.35 11.81
N GLN A 268 38.57 -15.13 10.55
CA GLN A 268 39.32 -16.12 9.74
C GLN A 268 40.73 -16.42 10.29
N ARG A 269 41.37 -15.45 10.94
CA ARG A 269 42.74 -15.56 11.50
C ARG A 269 42.75 -15.96 12.98
N CYS A 270 41.63 -15.86 13.69
CA CYS A 270 41.51 -16.22 15.10
C CYS A 270 41.40 -17.74 15.31
N GLY A 271 42.09 -18.24 16.35
CA GLY A 271 41.97 -19.63 16.74
C GLY A 271 40.58 -19.99 17.28
N THR A 272 40.14 -21.22 17.06
CA THR A 272 38.79 -21.73 17.34
C THR A 272 38.28 -21.36 18.74
N GLY A 273 39.13 -21.41 19.78
CA GLY A 273 38.73 -21.06 21.16
C GLY A 273 38.26 -19.60 21.32
N ILE A 274 38.87 -18.65 20.61
CA ILE A 274 38.45 -17.23 20.62
C ILE A 274 37.10 -17.10 19.92
N CYS A 275 36.94 -17.76 18.76
CA CYS A 275 35.68 -17.73 18.01
C CYS A 275 34.54 -18.46 18.74
N MET A 276 34.84 -19.47 19.57
CA MET A 276 33.86 -20.12 20.46
C MET A 276 33.40 -19.19 21.57
N GLU A 277 34.31 -18.44 22.19
CA GLU A 277 33.94 -17.47 23.23
C GLU A 277 33.16 -16.28 22.63
N ALA A 278 33.56 -15.79 21.45
CA ALA A 278 32.85 -14.73 20.72
C ALA A 278 31.42 -15.13 20.26
N ALA A 279 31.15 -16.42 20.11
CA ALA A 279 29.83 -16.96 19.78
C ALA A 279 28.89 -17.15 21.00
N ARG A 280 29.36 -16.88 22.22
CA ARG A 280 28.55 -17.02 23.45
C ARG A 280 27.59 -15.83 23.59
N THR A 281 26.29 -16.12 23.59
CA THR A 281 25.25 -15.09 23.82
C THR A 281 24.85 -14.97 25.30
N GLU A 282 25.02 -16.03 26.10
CA GLU A 282 24.62 -16.07 27.50
C GLU A 282 25.76 -16.54 28.44
N ALA A 283 25.85 -15.93 29.63
CA ALA A 283 26.85 -16.31 30.63
C ALA A 283 26.63 -17.76 31.10
N GLY A 284 27.66 -18.61 30.93
CA GLY A 284 27.61 -20.03 31.27
C GLY A 284 27.18 -20.96 30.12
N GLN A 285 26.73 -20.43 28.98
CA GLN A 285 26.45 -21.23 27.79
C GLN A 285 27.76 -21.65 27.10
N THR A 286 27.87 -22.91 26.69
CA THR A 286 28.92 -23.38 25.77
C THR A 286 28.35 -23.48 24.35
N PRO A 287 28.77 -22.61 23.40
CA PRO A 287 28.37 -22.74 22.00
C PRO A 287 28.85 -24.07 21.40
N TYR A 288 28.05 -24.66 20.52
CA TYR A 288 28.41 -25.91 19.82
C TYR A 288 29.20 -25.67 18.51
N ARG A 289 29.25 -24.43 18.04
CA ARG A 289 29.99 -24.00 16.85
C ARG A 289 30.70 -22.68 17.12
N PRO A 290 31.92 -22.46 16.62
CA PRO A 290 32.60 -21.18 16.71
C PRO A 290 31.89 -20.13 15.86
N LEU A 291 32.14 -18.86 16.14
CA LEU A 291 31.84 -17.77 15.23
C LEU A 291 32.57 -18.02 13.90
N GLN A 292 31.82 -18.09 12.81
CA GLN A 292 32.35 -18.29 11.46
C GLN A 292 32.35 -16.95 10.72
N ALA A 293 33.37 -16.71 9.91
CA ALA A 293 33.39 -15.56 9.02
C ALA A 293 32.47 -15.82 7.81
N TYR A 294 31.81 -14.77 7.32
CA TYR A 294 31.17 -14.81 6.00
C TYR A 294 32.25 -15.04 4.94
N MET A 295 31.96 -15.91 3.96
CA MET A 295 32.94 -16.33 2.95
C MET A 295 32.99 -15.41 1.74
N ASP A 296 31.92 -14.65 1.51
CA ASP A 296 31.70 -13.79 0.34
C ASP A 296 31.37 -12.33 0.72
N GLU A 297 31.78 -11.42 -0.14
CA GLU A 297 31.67 -9.96 0.07
C GLU A 297 30.21 -9.49 0.13
N THR A 298 29.32 -10.08 -0.66
CA THR A 298 27.90 -9.70 -0.69
C THR A 298 27.19 -10.09 0.62
N SER A 299 27.55 -11.21 1.23
CA SER A 299 27.10 -11.56 2.59
C SER A 299 27.62 -10.58 3.64
N VAL A 300 28.87 -10.13 3.58
CA VAL A 300 29.38 -9.09 4.49
C VAL A 300 28.59 -7.80 4.34
N GLN A 301 28.36 -7.36 3.10
CA GLN A 301 27.63 -6.13 2.80
C GLN A 301 26.17 -6.20 3.29
N LYS A 302 25.50 -7.35 3.11
CA LYS A 302 24.14 -7.58 3.61
C LYS A 302 24.03 -7.49 5.13
N HIS A 303 25.04 -7.96 5.87
CA HIS A 303 25.01 -7.96 7.34
C HIS A 303 25.47 -6.63 7.96
N VAL A 304 26.36 -5.87 7.28
CA VAL A 304 26.77 -4.54 7.75
C VAL A 304 25.72 -3.45 7.47
N GLN A 305 24.86 -3.64 6.47
CA GLN A 305 23.85 -2.66 6.05
C GLN A 305 23.05 -2.10 7.22
N ALA A 306 22.52 -2.95 8.11
CA ALA A 306 21.74 -2.47 9.26
C ALA A 306 22.54 -1.50 10.18
N TRP A 307 23.83 -1.75 10.39
CA TRP A 307 24.70 -0.85 11.17
C TRP A 307 25.01 0.45 10.43
N GLN A 308 25.28 0.38 9.13
CA GLN A 308 25.45 1.56 8.28
C GLN A 308 24.21 2.47 8.33
N GLN A 309 23.02 1.88 8.20
CA GLN A 309 21.75 2.60 8.28
C GLN A 309 21.48 3.19 9.67
N VAL A 310 21.79 2.47 10.76
CA VAL A 310 21.70 3.00 12.13
C VAL A 310 22.62 4.23 12.32
N LEU A 311 23.84 4.16 11.81
CA LEU A 311 24.80 5.28 11.91
C LEU A 311 24.39 6.47 11.03
N GLY A 312 23.88 6.22 9.83
CA GLY A 312 23.30 7.26 8.95
C GLY A 312 22.10 7.96 9.58
N PHE A 313 21.18 7.18 10.18
CA PHE A 313 20.04 7.71 10.93
C PHE A 313 20.50 8.64 12.07
N ILE A 314 21.46 8.19 12.89
CA ILE A 314 22.00 8.98 14.00
C ILE A 314 22.67 10.26 13.47
N ALA A 315 23.45 10.16 12.40
CA ALA A 315 24.13 11.30 11.80
C ALA A 315 23.16 12.38 11.28
N ARG A 316 22.17 11.98 10.49
CA ARG A 316 21.16 12.89 9.94
C ARG A 316 20.31 13.53 11.04
N THR A 317 19.81 12.74 11.99
CA THR A 317 19.01 13.27 13.10
C THR A 317 19.81 14.20 14.02
N GLN A 318 21.07 13.89 14.36
CA GLN A 318 21.94 14.80 15.12
C GLN A 318 22.25 16.10 14.35
N ALA A 319 22.49 16.02 13.04
CA ALA A 319 22.73 17.21 12.23
C ALA A 319 21.49 18.12 12.16
N THR A 320 20.30 17.57 11.95
CA THR A 320 19.05 18.34 11.94
C THR A 320 18.71 18.91 13.33
N GLN A 321 18.93 18.15 14.41
CA GLN A 321 18.79 18.65 15.80
C GLN A 321 19.76 19.80 16.11
N ALA A 322 20.96 19.81 15.51
CA ALA A 322 21.94 20.90 15.64
C ALA A 322 21.62 22.14 14.77
N GLY A 323 20.52 22.12 14.00
CA GLY A 323 20.18 23.18 13.04
C GLY A 323 21.10 23.22 11.82
N GLN A 324 21.81 22.13 11.54
CA GLN A 324 22.76 22.00 10.43
C GLN A 324 22.20 21.18 9.27
N GLY A 325 21.24 20.29 9.54
CA GLY A 325 20.68 19.34 8.57
C GLY A 325 19.57 19.88 7.64
N MET A 326 19.25 19.01 6.69
CA MET A 326 18.20 19.04 5.66
C MET A 326 17.05 20.05 5.88
N GLN A 327 16.89 21.01 4.96
CA GLN A 327 15.92 22.12 5.04
C GLN A 327 14.44 21.73 4.86
N GLU A 328 14.13 20.45 4.67
CA GLU A 328 12.78 19.94 4.33
C GLU A 328 12.30 18.82 5.27
N TRP A 329 12.64 18.91 6.56
CA TRP A 329 12.07 17.99 7.55
C TRP A 329 10.65 18.42 7.96
N CYS A 330 9.62 17.73 7.44
CA CYS A 330 8.22 18.16 7.54
C CYS A 330 7.45 17.68 8.79
N GLY A 331 8.04 16.84 9.65
CA GLY A 331 7.38 16.27 10.84
C GLY A 331 8.14 16.51 12.16
N PRO A 332 7.69 15.95 13.29
CA PRO A 332 8.52 15.85 14.48
C PRO A 332 9.76 14.98 14.19
N LEU A 333 10.94 15.44 14.60
CA LEU A 333 12.15 14.60 14.59
C LEU A 333 12.00 13.49 15.65
N PRO A 334 12.51 12.27 15.41
CA PRO A 334 12.59 11.25 16.43
C PRO A 334 13.37 11.74 17.66
N VAL A 335 12.66 11.88 18.79
CA VAL A 335 13.22 12.26 20.10
C VAL A 335 13.86 11.05 20.79
N TYR A 336 15.19 10.97 20.74
CA TYR A 336 15.99 10.04 21.55
C TYR A 336 17.09 10.80 22.32
N GLY A 337 17.67 10.19 23.34
CA GLY A 337 18.72 10.77 24.18
C GLY A 337 20.02 9.96 24.15
N MET A 338 21.15 10.61 23.88
CA MET A 338 22.46 9.99 24.10
C MET A 338 22.90 10.17 25.56
N THR A 339 23.46 9.11 26.15
CA THR A 339 24.21 9.24 27.40
C THR A 339 25.48 10.08 27.18
N ALA A 340 26.02 10.70 28.24
CA ALA A 340 27.25 11.49 28.14
C ALA A 340 28.47 10.72 27.57
N ARG A 341 28.49 9.38 27.66
CA ARG A 341 29.52 8.53 27.04
C ARG A 341 29.30 8.39 25.53
N GLN A 342 28.08 8.03 25.14
CA GLN A 342 27.66 7.97 23.73
C GLN A 342 27.89 9.31 23.04
N GLN A 343 27.45 10.43 23.64
CA GLN A 343 27.65 11.78 23.09
C GLN A 343 29.13 12.11 22.88
N ARG A 344 30.01 11.72 23.82
CA ARG A 344 31.46 11.95 23.69
C ARG A 344 32.08 11.13 22.56
N LYS A 345 31.67 9.87 22.38
CA LYS A 345 32.14 9.03 21.26
C LYS A 345 31.59 9.53 19.92
N TRP A 346 30.30 9.90 19.89
CA TRP A 346 29.66 10.53 18.75
C TRP A 346 30.41 11.79 18.30
N GLN A 347 30.72 12.71 19.21
CA GLN A 347 31.47 13.93 18.91
C GLN A 347 32.85 13.65 18.28
N ILE A 348 33.57 12.64 18.76
CA ILE A 348 34.89 12.25 18.19
C ILE A 348 34.71 11.70 16.78
N LEU A 349 33.74 10.79 16.57
CA LEU A 349 33.42 10.23 15.25
C LEU A 349 33.02 11.33 14.27
N TRP A 350 32.11 12.23 14.68
CA TRP A 350 31.60 13.32 13.86
C TRP A 350 32.68 14.33 13.48
N GLN A 351 33.60 14.66 14.40
CA GLN A 351 34.74 15.53 14.12
C GLN A 351 35.74 14.93 13.13
N LEU A 352 35.92 13.60 13.13
CA LEU A 352 36.76 12.91 12.15
C LEU A 352 36.08 12.78 10.79
N ALA A 353 34.75 12.60 10.78
CA ALA A 353 33.92 12.45 9.58
C ALA A 353 33.72 13.76 8.81
N MET A 354 33.61 14.88 9.52
CA MET A 354 33.46 16.20 8.91
C MET A 354 34.63 16.52 7.97
N PRO A 355 34.36 16.86 6.69
CA PRO A 355 35.41 17.22 5.76
C PRO A 355 36.16 18.44 6.28
N THR A 356 37.49 18.40 6.25
CA THR A 356 38.35 19.49 6.70
C THR A 356 38.06 20.72 5.86
N MET A 357 37.24 21.65 6.37
CA MET A 357 36.90 22.85 5.63
C MET A 357 38.17 23.61 5.28
N ALA A 358 38.46 23.65 3.98
CA ALA A 358 39.56 24.43 3.44
C ALA A 358 39.25 25.90 3.72
N ARG A 359 39.82 26.42 4.82
CA ARG A 359 39.76 27.83 5.19
C ARG A 359 40.15 28.63 3.94
N PRO A 360 39.28 29.54 3.43
CA PRO A 360 39.51 30.19 2.15
C PRO A 360 40.88 30.85 2.19
N GLN A 361 41.74 30.43 1.24
CA GLN A 361 43.11 30.92 1.18
C GLN A 361 43.07 32.43 1.05
N GLN A 362 43.51 33.14 2.09
CA GLN A 362 43.67 34.58 2.00
C GLN A 362 44.69 34.86 0.91
N ALA A 363 44.22 35.43 -0.21
CA ALA A 363 45.07 35.79 -1.32
C ALA A 363 46.26 36.62 -0.82
N PRO A 364 47.48 36.42 -1.35
CA PRO A 364 48.68 37.05 -0.83
C PRO A 364 48.51 38.57 -0.84
N HIS A 365 48.51 39.17 0.35
CA HIS A 365 48.34 40.61 0.51
C HIS A 365 49.43 41.34 -0.29
N ARG A 366 49.03 41.97 -1.40
CA ARG A 366 49.87 42.95 -2.11
C ARG A 366 50.35 43.98 -1.12
N ALA A 367 51.67 44.11 -0.98
CA ALA A 367 52.29 45.14 -0.17
C ALA A 367 51.78 46.52 -0.59
N ARG A 368 51.10 47.22 0.32
CA ARG A 368 50.83 48.65 0.21
C ARG A 368 51.62 49.36 1.30
N ALA A 369 52.38 50.37 0.88
CA ALA A 369 53.30 51.10 1.73
C ALA A 369 52.59 51.74 2.93
N ARG A 370 53.21 51.64 4.12
CA ARG A 370 52.79 52.39 5.30
C ARG A 370 53.17 53.86 5.13
N ALA A 371 52.19 54.73 4.97
CA ALA A 371 52.34 56.13 5.32
C ALA A 371 52.34 56.26 6.86
N VAL A 372 53.28 57.03 7.40
CA VAL A 372 53.42 57.26 8.85
C VAL A 372 52.68 58.53 9.24
N HIS A 373 51.81 58.44 10.26
CA HIS A 373 51.47 59.58 11.10
C HIS A 373 51.34 59.12 12.56
N MET A 374 52.11 59.76 13.44
CA MET A 374 51.93 59.79 14.90
C MET A 374 50.88 60.89 15.22
N PHE A 375 50.20 61.04 16.37
CA PHE A 375 50.45 60.88 17.83
C PHE A 375 49.06 61.11 18.53
N PRO A 376 48.89 61.34 19.86
CA PRO A 376 49.54 60.82 21.08
C PRO A 376 48.52 60.38 22.20
N GLY A 377 49.01 59.92 23.36
CA GLY A 377 48.27 59.88 24.65
C GLY A 377 47.87 58.47 25.13
N ALA A 378 48.65 57.82 26.00
CA ALA A 378 48.58 57.87 27.48
C ALA A 378 47.52 56.89 28.07
N GLY A 379 47.83 56.01 29.03
CA GLY A 379 49.08 55.83 29.80
C GLY A 379 49.29 54.41 30.36
N ARG A 380 50.37 54.25 31.13
CA ARG A 380 50.84 52.99 31.77
C ARG A 380 49.97 52.58 32.97
N ILE A 381 50.08 51.31 33.41
CA ILE A 381 50.75 50.92 34.68
C ILE A 381 50.90 49.38 34.78
N LEU A 382 52.15 48.96 35.12
CA LEU A 382 52.66 47.72 35.79
C LEU A 382 52.00 46.34 35.51
N GLU A 383 52.69 45.28 35.05
CA GLU A 383 53.91 44.56 35.51
C GLU A 383 53.69 43.45 36.58
N GLN A 384 54.58 42.44 36.52
CA GLN A 384 54.72 41.23 37.36
C GLN A 384 53.74 40.07 37.02
N GLY A 385 54.15 38.80 36.93
CA GLY A 385 55.51 38.21 36.97
C GLY A 385 55.48 36.73 37.41
N GLY A 386 56.37 35.88 36.88
CA GLY A 386 56.66 34.56 37.48
C GLY A 386 56.45 33.31 36.60
N ASN A 387 57.56 32.68 36.22
CA ASN A 387 57.71 31.31 35.69
C ASN A 387 59.18 30.89 35.99
N PRO A 388 59.61 29.63 35.81
CA PRO A 388 59.16 28.35 36.40
C PRO A 388 60.08 27.91 37.58
N GLY A 389 59.84 26.72 38.15
CA GLY A 389 60.81 26.03 39.03
C GLY A 389 60.78 24.52 38.83
N SER A 390 61.93 23.91 38.55
CA SER A 390 62.12 22.45 38.44
C SER A 390 63.04 21.93 39.56
N TYR A 391 62.89 20.67 39.96
CA TYR A 391 63.99 19.89 40.54
C TYR A 391 63.73 18.37 40.52
N ARG A 392 64.77 17.62 40.89
CA ARG A 392 65.05 16.21 40.55
C ARG A 392 64.78 15.21 41.69
N ALA A 393 64.67 13.96 41.24
CA ALA A 393 64.79 12.66 41.91
C ALA A 393 65.76 12.46 43.09
N THR A 394 65.40 11.47 43.94
CA THR A 394 66.21 10.48 44.68
C THR A 394 65.33 9.21 44.80
N GLU A 395 65.71 8.02 44.32
CA GLU A 395 66.65 7.00 44.85
C GLU A 395 66.25 6.29 46.17
N GLY A 396 66.20 4.94 46.12
CA GLY A 396 66.00 4.04 47.27
C GLY A 396 66.19 2.56 46.91
N ARG A 397 67.26 1.92 47.42
CA ARG A 397 67.52 0.46 47.43
C ARG A 397 66.46 -0.27 48.29
N GLY A 398 66.22 -1.60 48.23
CA GLY A 398 66.82 -2.73 47.50
C GLY A 398 66.59 -4.05 48.29
N VAL A 399 67.23 -5.16 47.86
CA VAL A 399 67.37 -6.49 48.54
C VAL A 399 66.32 -7.60 48.19
N SER A 400 66.86 -8.69 47.58
CA SER A 400 66.32 -10.07 47.45
C SER A 400 67.13 -11.00 48.43
N PRO A 401 67.13 -12.37 48.42
CA PRO A 401 66.51 -13.39 47.53
C PRO A 401 65.95 -14.66 48.25
N GLY A 402 65.71 -15.74 47.48
CA GLY A 402 65.43 -17.13 47.93
C GLY A 402 64.02 -17.63 47.55
N ASP A 403 63.78 -18.83 47.00
CA ASP A 403 64.65 -19.97 46.65
C ASP A 403 64.10 -20.77 45.43
N GLN A 404 64.96 -21.52 44.74
CA GLN A 404 64.59 -22.72 43.95
C GLN A 404 65.00 -23.97 44.75
N PRO A 405 64.50 -25.18 44.43
CA PRO A 405 65.35 -26.08 43.62
C PRO A 405 64.63 -27.12 42.72
N THR A 406 65.24 -27.44 41.55
CA THR A 406 65.40 -28.78 40.89
C THR A 406 64.19 -29.73 40.66
N ALA A 407 64.08 -30.62 39.67
CA ALA A 407 64.74 -31.00 38.40
C ALA A 407 63.81 -32.07 37.73
N GLY A 408 63.98 -32.67 36.54
CA GLY A 408 65.01 -32.68 35.49
C GLY A 408 64.70 -33.79 34.45
N HIS A 409 65.63 -34.08 33.52
CA HIS A 409 65.53 -35.03 32.36
C HIS A 409 64.65 -34.53 31.18
N GLY A 410 65.04 -34.60 29.90
CA GLY A 410 66.34 -34.91 29.29
C GLY A 410 66.32 -36.05 28.25
N VAL A 411 66.03 -35.75 26.97
CA VAL A 411 66.36 -36.58 25.77
C VAL A 411 66.55 -35.66 24.55
N SER A 412 67.55 -35.98 23.73
CA SER A 412 67.84 -35.48 22.36
C SER A 412 68.61 -36.59 21.61
N PRO A 413 68.84 -36.52 20.29
CA PRO A 413 68.01 -35.97 19.19
C PRO A 413 67.84 -37.00 18.04
N GLU A 414 66.98 -36.71 17.05
CA GLU A 414 67.15 -37.25 15.69
C GLU A 414 67.02 -36.13 14.65
N HIS A 415 67.79 -36.24 13.56
CA HIS A 415 67.94 -35.22 12.52
C HIS A 415 66.80 -35.31 11.49
N VAL A 416 66.60 -34.26 10.67
CA VAL A 416 66.64 -34.33 9.19
C VAL A 416 66.46 -32.94 8.57
N GLU A 417 67.36 -32.65 7.63
CA GLU A 417 67.33 -31.67 6.52
C GLU A 417 67.25 -30.15 6.75
N GLU A 418 68.30 -29.50 6.22
CA GLU A 418 68.45 -28.06 6.00
C GLU A 418 67.55 -27.61 4.85
N ALA A 419 66.90 -26.45 5.00
CA ALA A 419 66.34 -25.68 3.89
C ALA A 419 66.92 -24.26 3.96
N GLU A 420 67.53 -23.81 2.87
CA GLU A 420 68.35 -22.59 2.83
C GLU A 420 67.55 -21.33 3.16
N GLU A 421 68.09 -20.48 4.06
CA GLU A 421 67.61 -19.11 4.28
C GLU A 421 67.87 -18.25 3.04
N THR A 422 66.98 -18.33 2.06
CA THR A 422 66.87 -17.32 1.01
C THR A 422 66.20 -16.08 1.59
N GLY A 423 67.01 -15.09 1.93
CA GLY A 423 66.55 -13.84 2.53
C GLY A 423 65.53 -13.12 1.65
N ASN A 424 64.25 -13.17 2.04
CA ASN A 424 63.24 -12.30 1.46
C ASN A 424 63.26 -10.96 2.21
N ALA A 425 63.49 -9.88 1.46
CA ALA A 425 63.48 -8.53 1.99
C ALA A 425 62.14 -8.24 2.67
N GLY A 426 62.16 -7.48 3.77
CA GLY A 426 60.99 -7.21 4.58
C GLY A 426 59.84 -6.61 3.77
N SER A 427 58.90 -7.45 3.35
CA SER A 427 57.54 -7.03 3.03
C SER A 427 56.93 -6.56 4.34
N THR A 428 57.04 -5.26 4.59
CA THR A 428 56.20 -4.57 5.57
C THR A 428 54.77 -4.65 5.05
N GLU A 429 54.11 -5.80 5.30
CA GLU A 429 52.65 -5.85 5.23
C GLU A 429 52.14 -4.65 6.03
N PRO A 430 51.26 -3.82 5.45
CA PRO A 430 50.76 -2.65 6.15
C PRO A 430 50.13 -3.15 7.44
N ALA A 431 50.74 -2.75 8.57
CA ALA A 431 50.38 -3.28 9.88
C ALA A 431 48.86 -3.27 10.04
N TRP A 432 48.29 -4.34 10.57
CA TRP A 432 46.84 -4.46 10.79
C TRP A 432 46.41 -3.38 11.80
N MET A 433 46.16 -2.19 11.28
CA MET A 433 46.00 -0.97 12.02
C MET A 433 44.70 -0.35 11.54
N MET A 434 43.77 -0.26 12.47
CA MET A 434 42.51 0.44 12.24
C MET A 434 42.81 1.93 12.08
N SER A 435 42.20 2.56 11.09
CA SER A 435 42.23 4.01 10.93
C SER A 435 41.58 4.69 12.14
N PRO A 436 41.89 5.97 12.41
CA PRO A 436 41.22 6.74 13.46
C PRO A 436 39.69 6.73 13.30
N MET A 437 39.20 6.74 12.06
CA MET A 437 37.77 6.67 11.73
C MET A 437 37.16 5.32 12.10
N GLU A 438 37.74 4.22 11.63
CA GLU A 438 37.30 2.85 11.96
C GLU A 438 37.25 2.66 13.47
N ARG A 439 38.30 3.11 14.17
CA ARG A 439 38.37 3.04 15.63
C ARG A 439 37.27 3.86 16.31
N ALA A 440 37.07 5.12 15.91
CA ALA A 440 36.02 5.96 16.48
C ALA A 440 34.62 5.40 16.23
N CYS A 441 34.39 4.83 15.04
CA CYS A 441 33.14 4.19 14.65
C CYS A 441 32.86 2.95 15.53
N LEU A 442 33.86 2.06 15.70
CA LEU A 442 33.73 0.89 16.58
C LEU A 442 33.51 1.28 18.05
N GLU A 443 34.28 2.25 18.57
CA GLU A 443 34.12 2.74 19.94
C GLU A 443 32.74 3.39 20.17
N PHE A 444 32.13 4.00 19.16
CA PHE A 444 30.76 4.50 19.23
C PHE A 444 29.72 3.37 19.21
N CYS A 445 29.83 2.39 18.31
CA CYS A 445 28.94 1.22 18.27
C CYS A 445 28.96 0.43 19.61
N ILE A 446 30.14 0.31 20.24
CA ILE A 446 30.26 -0.31 21.57
C ILE A 446 29.51 0.50 22.65
N GLU A 447 29.60 1.84 22.66
CA GLU A 447 28.83 2.66 23.61
C GLU A 447 27.32 2.72 23.30
N LEU A 448 26.89 2.50 22.04
CA LEU A 448 25.48 2.28 21.70
C LEU A 448 24.96 0.98 22.34
N LEU A 449 25.71 -0.12 22.24
CA LEU A 449 25.36 -1.41 22.83
C LEU A 449 25.47 -1.45 24.37
N ASN A 450 26.37 -0.68 24.96
CA ASN A 450 26.56 -0.58 26.42
C ASN A 450 25.45 0.21 27.15
N GLN A 451 24.29 0.42 26.52
CA GLN A 451 23.18 1.13 27.14
C GLN A 451 22.58 0.33 28.30
N ARG A 452 22.70 0.87 29.51
CA ARG A 452 21.88 0.44 30.66
C ARG A 452 20.59 1.25 30.64
N HIS A 453 19.45 0.58 30.46
CA HIS A 453 18.13 1.22 30.47
C HIS A 453 17.93 1.98 31.80
N ARG A 454 17.53 3.26 31.74
CA ARG A 454 17.45 4.15 32.92
C ARG A 454 16.06 4.72 33.21
N ALA A 455 15.13 4.69 32.25
CA ALA A 455 13.72 4.99 32.47
C ALA A 455 12.84 4.31 31.41
N HIS A 456 13.07 4.66 30.14
CA HIS A 456 12.34 4.10 29.00
C HIS A 456 13.29 3.61 27.91
N GLU A 457 12.98 2.47 27.30
CA GLU A 457 13.83 1.85 26.27
C GLU A 457 13.91 2.70 24.99
N TYR A 458 12.93 3.58 24.77
CA TYR A 458 12.75 4.42 23.56
C TYR A 458 13.54 5.71 23.59
N GLU A 459 14.16 6.05 24.71
CA GLU A 459 15.21 7.08 24.76
C GLU A 459 16.49 6.60 24.06
N SER A 460 16.61 5.32 23.71
CA SER A 460 17.78 4.78 23.00
C SER A 460 17.87 5.27 21.54
N PRO A 461 19.02 5.83 21.11
CA PRO A 461 19.29 6.05 19.68
C PRO A 461 19.19 4.75 18.87
N LEU A 462 19.64 3.62 19.44
CA LEU A 462 19.67 2.34 18.74
C LEU A 462 18.24 1.77 18.57
N VAL A 463 17.41 1.78 19.61
CA VAL A 463 16.00 1.33 19.51
C VAL A 463 15.21 2.24 18.57
N CYS A 464 15.50 3.55 18.57
CA CYS A 464 14.88 4.50 17.65
C CYS A 464 15.29 4.26 16.18
N ALA A 465 16.57 3.99 15.91
CA ALA A 465 17.03 3.66 14.56
C ALA A 465 16.46 2.32 14.07
N MET A 466 16.41 1.31 14.94
CA MET A 466 15.76 0.02 14.64
C MET A 466 14.25 0.15 14.39
N ALA A 467 13.60 1.18 14.94
CA ALA A 467 12.22 1.52 14.60
C ALA A 467 12.09 1.84 13.10
N VAL A 468 12.90 2.77 12.61
CA VAL A 468 12.85 3.16 11.19
C VAL A 468 13.17 1.98 10.27
N LEU A 469 14.11 1.11 10.66
CA LEU A 469 14.42 -0.13 9.92
C LEU A 469 13.32 -1.19 9.96
N GLY A 470 12.38 -1.08 10.89
CA GLY A 470 11.16 -1.89 10.93
C GLY A 470 10.12 -1.49 9.89
N TRP A 471 10.30 -0.38 9.17
CA TRP A 471 9.45 0.00 8.05
C TRP A 471 9.86 -0.77 6.76
N GLY A 472 8.86 -1.15 5.97
CA GLY A 472 9.00 -1.82 4.67
C GLY A 472 8.06 -1.22 3.62
N GLU A 473 8.03 -1.80 2.42
CA GLU A 473 7.31 -1.24 1.26
C GLU A 473 5.81 -1.07 1.48
N THR A 474 5.17 -1.96 2.24
CA THR A 474 3.73 -1.99 2.50
C THR A 474 3.33 -1.56 3.91
N GLY A 475 4.28 -1.04 4.71
CA GLY A 475 4.07 -0.69 6.12
C GLY A 475 5.11 -1.34 7.04
N TRP A 476 4.76 -1.51 8.31
CA TRP A 476 5.62 -2.18 9.28
C TRP A 476 5.86 -3.65 8.93
N ARG A 477 7.11 -4.10 9.10
CA ARG A 477 7.51 -5.50 8.94
C ARG A 477 6.79 -6.40 9.94
N ASP A 478 6.17 -7.47 9.43
CA ASP A 478 5.58 -8.53 10.26
C ASP A 478 6.65 -9.35 11.00
N PRO A 479 6.34 -9.96 12.16
CA PRO A 479 7.26 -10.84 12.87
C PRO A 479 7.88 -11.93 12.00
N ASP A 480 7.11 -12.50 11.07
CA ASP A 480 7.54 -13.57 10.15
C ASP A 480 8.49 -13.08 9.03
N SER A 481 8.60 -11.76 8.83
CA SER A 481 9.52 -11.16 7.85
C SER A 481 10.93 -10.89 8.42
N TYR A 482 11.10 -11.05 9.74
CA TYR A 482 12.42 -11.16 10.35
C TYR A 482 12.91 -12.61 10.25
N PRO A 483 14.20 -12.85 9.93
CA PRO A 483 14.71 -14.22 9.91
C PRO A 483 14.52 -14.84 11.30
N PRO A 484 13.87 -16.01 11.42
CA PRO A 484 13.56 -16.56 12.73
C PRO A 484 14.86 -16.85 13.50
N PRO A 485 14.87 -16.68 14.84
CA PRO A 485 16.09 -16.67 15.68
C PRO A 485 16.88 -18.00 15.70
N PHE A 486 16.50 -18.98 14.88
CA PHE A 486 17.05 -20.34 14.87
C PHE A 486 17.49 -20.86 13.49
N TYR A 487 17.70 -20.01 12.48
CA TYR A 487 18.46 -20.43 11.29
C TYR A 487 19.98 -20.50 11.58
N ARG A 488 20.36 -21.51 12.37
CA ARG A 488 21.70 -22.10 12.33
C ARG A 488 21.73 -23.13 11.20
N GLY A 489 22.19 -22.72 10.02
CA GLY A 489 22.75 -23.65 9.02
C GLY A 489 24.06 -24.21 9.54
#